data_AF-A0A388LVX4-F1
#
_entry.id   AF-A0A388LVX4-F1
#
_cell.length_a   1.000
_cell.length_b   1.000
_cell.length_c   1.000
_cell.angle_alpha   90.00
_cell.angle_beta   90.00
_cell.angle_gamma   90.00
#
_symmetry.space_group_name_H-M   'P 1'
#
loop_
_entity.id
_entity.type
_entity.pdbx_description
1 polymer ?
#
loop_
_entity_poly.entity_id
_entity_poly.type
_entity_poly.pdbx_seq_one_letter_code
_entity_poly.pdbx_strand_id
1 'polypeptide(L)'
;MLLQVEALMRQHGMSVVLVTSGAVCVGQQKLGYQQMLHTSPLDRLNNQTELHGKACAAIGQNGLMSLYETLFHQLDIPCSQLLVTDRDFANPEFREQLKATVSLTFVFLLSHSFSPCGIF
;
A
#
# COMPACT_ATOMS: atom_id res chain seq x y z
N MET A 1 7.62 13.84 1.36
CA MET A 1 6.96 12.77 2.13
C MET A 1 7.98 11.85 2.79
N LEU A 2 8.79 11.09 2.02
CA LEU A 2 9.74 10.12 2.59
C LEU A 2 10.73 10.72 3.60
N LEU A 3 11.38 11.83 3.24
CA LEU A 3 12.29 12.57 4.14
C LEU A 3 11.62 13.04 5.43
N GLN A 4 10.32 13.36 5.38
CA GLN A 4 9.58 13.82 6.55
C GLN A 4 9.24 12.65 7.47
N VAL A 5 8.89 11.49 6.91
CA VAL A 5 8.72 10.24 7.67
C VAL A 5 10.04 9.85 8.33
N GLU A 6 11.16 9.92 7.59
CA GLU A 6 12.49 9.65 8.14
C GLU A 6 12.82 10.60 9.30
N ALA A 7 12.58 11.91 9.16
CA ALA A 7 12.85 12.87 10.23
C ALA A 7 12.01 12.58 11.50
N LEU A 8 10.72 12.24 11.34
CA LEU A 8 9.85 11.88 12.46
C LEU A 8 10.33 10.61 13.17
N MET A 9 10.77 9.60 12.42
CA MET A 9 11.28 8.35 13.00
C MET A 9 12.66 8.53 13.64
N ARG A 10 13.64 9.08 12.91
CA ARG A 10 15.04 9.14 13.35
C ARG A 10 15.33 10.26 14.34
N GLN A 11 14.74 11.44 14.17
CA GLN A 11 15.03 12.58 15.04
C GLN A 11 14.18 12.57 16.31
N HIS A 12 12.95 12.06 16.24
CA HIS A 12 12.01 12.10 17.36
C HIS A 12 11.69 10.72 17.95
N GLY A 13 12.22 9.64 17.38
CA GLY A 13 11.96 8.26 17.84
C GLY A 13 10.51 7.85 17.71
N MET A 14 9.75 8.48 16.80
CA MET A 14 8.30 8.26 16.70
C MET A 14 7.96 7.07 15.80
N SER A 15 6.94 6.35 16.21
CA SER A 15 6.27 5.31 15.43
C SER A 15 5.34 5.94 14.39
N VAL A 16 5.52 5.64 13.10
CA VAL A 16 4.74 6.28 12.02
C VAL A 16 3.89 5.24 11.29
N VAL A 17 2.62 5.61 11.12
CA VAL A 17 1.66 4.91 10.26
C VAL A 17 1.36 5.80 9.06
N LEU A 18 1.61 5.29 7.85
CA LEU A 18 1.32 5.95 6.59
C LEU A 18 0.00 5.42 6.04
N VAL A 19 -0.93 6.31 5.72
CA VAL A 19 -2.16 5.98 5.00
C VAL A 19 -2.06 6.53 3.59
N THR A 20 -2.20 5.67 2.59
CA THR A 20 -2.03 6.02 1.18
C THR A 20 -3.28 5.72 0.35
N SER A 21 -3.40 6.40 -0.78
CA SER A 21 -4.48 6.21 -1.75
C SER A 21 -3.88 6.02 -3.15
N GLY A 22 -4.73 5.81 -4.16
CA GLY A 22 -4.27 5.79 -5.55
C GLY A 22 -4.08 4.40 -6.16
N ALA A 23 -4.36 3.31 -5.43
CA ALA A 23 -4.27 1.94 -5.94
C ALA A 23 -5.09 1.75 -7.23
N VAL A 24 -6.29 2.33 -7.29
CA VAL A 24 -7.14 2.26 -8.49
C VAL A 24 -6.47 2.95 -9.68
N CYS A 25 -5.92 4.15 -9.50
CA CYS A 25 -5.27 4.91 -10.56
C CYS A 25 -4.04 4.18 -11.12
N VAL A 26 -3.18 3.67 -10.23
CA VAL A 26 -2.01 2.86 -10.60
C VAL A 26 -2.43 1.62 -11.40
N GLY A 27 -3.50 0.94 -10.96
CA GLY A 27 -4.02 -0.22 -11.66
C GLY A 27 -4.64 0.09 -13.02
N GLN A 28 -5.38 1.20 -13.13
CA GLN A 28 -5.93 1.66 -14.41
C GLN A 28 -4.84 1.99 -15.41
N GLN A 29 -3.79 2.68 -14.98
CA GLN A 29 -2.65 2.99 -15.86
C GLN A 29 -1.93 1.72 -16.32
N LYS A 30 -1.70 0.77 -15.41
CA LYS A 30 -1.02 -0.51 -15.72
C LYS A 30 -1.84 -1.36 -16.70
N LEU A 31 -3.15 -1.49 -16.46
CA LEU A 31 -4.06 -2.23 -17.34
C LEU A 31 -4.26 -1.52 -18.68
N GLY A 32 -4.44 -0.20 -18.68
CA GLY A 32 -4.59 0.58 -19.89
C GLY A 32 -3.35 0.47 -20.79
N TYR A 33 -2.14 0.49 -20.20
CA TYR A 33 -0.90 0.26 -20.94
C TYR A 33 -0.84 -1.16 -21.54
N GLN A 34 -1.20 -2.20 -20.78
CA GLN A 34 -1.25 -3.56 -21.31
C GLN A 34 -2.28 -3.74 -22.42
N GLN A 35 -3.47 -3.15 -22.28
CA GLN A 35 -4.47 -3.13 -23.35
C GLN A 35 -3.94 -2.43 -24.59
N MET A 36 -3.21 -1.32 -24.47
CA MET A 36 -2.59 -0.67 -25.62
C MET A 36 -1.57 -1.55 -26.34
N LEU A 37 -0.82 -2.38 -25.62
CA LEU A 37 0.20 -3.26 -26.20
C LEU A 37 -0.36 -4.52 -26.87
N HIS A 38 -1.47 -5.06 -26.33
CA HIS A 38 -2.02 -6.34 -26.76
C HIS A 38 -3.24 -6.23 -27.69
N THR A 39 -3.76 -5.03 -27.94
CA THR A 39 -4.97 -4.84 -28.76
C THR A 39 -4.64 -4.25 -30.12
N SER A 40 -5.16 -4.87 -31.18
CA SER A 40 -5.07 -4.32 -32.54
C SER A 40 -5.80 -2.97 -32.61
N PRO A 41 -5.41 -2.04 -33.51
CA PRO A 41 -6.10 -0.75 -33.67
C PRO A 41 -7.61 -0.87 -33.98
N LEU A 42 -8.03 -2.00 -34.55
CA LEU A 42 -9.42 -2.29 -34.92
C LEU A 42 -10.28 -2.74 -33.72
N ASP A 43 -9.71 -3.50 -32.79
CA ASP A 43 -10.42 -3.98 -31.59
C ASP A 43 -10.53 -2.90 -30.49
N ARG A 44 -9.73 -1.82 -30.59
CA ARG A 44 -9.78 -0.64 -29.70
C ARG A 44 -11.10 0.13 -29.76
N LEU A 45 -11.83 0.06 -30.88
CA LEU A 45 -13.08 0.82 -31.05
C LEU A 45 -14.28 0.15 -30.37
N ASN A 46 -14.22 -1.18 -30.17
CA ASN A 46 -15.35 -2.00 -29.72
C ASN A 46 -15.23 -2.42 -28.24
N ASN A 47 -14.01 -2.48 -27.69
CA ASN A 47 -13.77 -2.95 -26.32
C ASN A 47 -13.52 -1.78 -25.35
N GLN A 48 -14.55 -0.99 -25.08
CA GLN A 48 -14.61 -0.19 -23.86
C GLN A 48 -15.06 -1.10 -22.71
N THR A 49 -14.23 -2.09 -22.36
CA THR A 49 -14.49 -2.89 -21.16
C THR A 49 -14.31 -1.97 -19.97
N GLU A 50 -15.40 -1.58 -19.32
CA GLU A 50 -15.35 -0.83 -18.07
C GLU A 50 -14.48 -1.62 -17.08
N LEU A 51 -13.26 -1.13 -16.86
CA LEU A 51 -12.34 -1.76 -15.94
C LEU A 51 -12.94 -1.64 -14.55
N HIS A 52 -13.32 -2.78 -13.98
CA HIS A 52 -13.95 -2.79 -12.66
C HIS A 52 -12.97 -2.22 -11.64
N GLY A 53 -13.33 -1.10 -11.00
CA GLY A 53 -12.43 -0.34 -10.11
C GLY A 53 -11.78 -1.19 -9.00
N LYS A 54 -12.45 -2.26 -8.56
CA LYS A 54 -11.90 -3.23 -7.60
C LYS A 54 -10.74 -4.05 -8.17
N ALA A 55 -10.83 -4.47 -9.44
CA ALA A 55 -9.75 -5.19 -10.11
C ALA A 55 -8.54 -4.26 -10.33
N CYS A 56 -8.79 -3.01 -10.74
CA CYS A 56 -7.74 -1.99 -10.81
C CYS A 56 -7.09 -1.76 -9.45
N ALA A 57 -7.88 -1.60 -8.38
CA ALA A 57 -7.35 -1.45 -7.03
C ALA A 57 -6.44 -2.62 -6.64
N ALA A 58 -6.87 -3.86 -6.86
CA ALA A 58 -6.07 -5.04 -6.53
C ALA A 58 -4.72 -5.07 -7.27
N ILE A 59 -4.73 -4.75 -8.57
CA ILE A 59 -3.52 -4.73 -9.39
C ILE A 59 -2.59 -3.58 -8.99
N GLY A 60 -3.15 -2.39 -8.77
CA GLY A 60 -2.37 -1.22 -8.40
C GLY A 60 -1.88 -1.25 -6.95
N GLN A 61 -2.57 -1.96 -6.05
CA GLN A 61 -2.14 -2.12 -4.66
C GLN A 61 -0.79 -2.85 -4.58
N ASN A 62 -0.61 -3.91 -5.38
CA ASN A 62 0.66 -4.61 -5.45
C ASN A 62 1.80 -3.68 -5.95
N GLY A 63 1.50 -2.84 -6.94
CA GLY A 63 2.44 -1.83 -7.44
C GLY A 63 2.79 -0.77 -6.40
N LEU A 64 1.78 -0.27 -5.66
CA LEU A 64 2.00 0.70 -4.58
C LEU A 64 2.85 0.11 -3.46
N MET A 65 2.56 -1.12 -3.02
CA MET A 65 3.35 -1.74 -1.97
C MET A 65 4.80 -1.92 -2.38
N SER A 66 5.05 -2.43 -3.59
CA SER A 66 6.41 -2.59 -4.11
C SER A 66 7.16 -1.26 -4.26
N LEU A 67 6.46 -0.19 -4.65
CA LEU A 67 7.04 1.16 -4.72
C LEU A 67 7.45 1.64 -3.33
N TYR A 68 6.57 1.56 -2.35
CA TYR A 68 6.90 2.00 -0.99
C TYR A 68 7.98 1.13 -0.36
N GLU A 69 7.95 -0.18 -0.57
CA GLU A 69 9.00 -1.10 -0.12
C GLU A 69 10.36 -0.67 -0.70
N THR A 70 10.44 -0.38 -1.99
CA THR A 70 11.67 0.12 -2.62
C THR A 70 12.14 1.44 -2.00
N LEU A 71 11.22 2.38 -1.78
CA LEU A 71 11.53 3.69 -1.22
C LEU A 71 12.02 3.59 0.23
N PHE A 72 11.33 2.83 1.07
CA PHE A 72 11.71 2.66 2.47
C PHE A 72 12.96 1.78 2.63
N HIS A 73 13.19 0.84 1.72
CA HIS A 73 14.43 0.06 1.67
C HIS A 73 15.66 0.94 1.43
N GLN A 74 15.56 2.02 0.64
CA GLN A 74 16.66 2.99 0.48
C GLN A 74 17.01 3.73 1.78
N LEU A 75 16.07 3.80 2.74
CA LEU A 75 16.27 4.40 4.05
C LEU A 75 16.60 3.37 5.14
N ASP A 76 16.74 2.09 4.78
CA ASP A 76 16.91 0.96 5.70
C ASP A 76 15.77 0.85 6.72
N ILE A 77 14.55 1.22 6.29
CA ILE A 77 13.32 1.16 7.09
C ILE A 77 12.48 0.00 6.54
N PRO A 78 12.24 -1.08 7.29
CA PRO A 78 11.28 -2.09 6.88
C PRO A 78 9.86 -1.58 7.03
N CYS A 79 9.03 -1.88 6.03
CA CYS A 79 7.63 -1.53 6.01
C CYS A 79 6.74 -2.77 5.96
N SER A 80 5.54 -2.66 6.51
CA SER A 80 4.50 -3.68 6.45
C SER A 80 3.21 -3.11 5.86
N GLN A 81 2.44 -3.93 5.16
CA GLN A 81 1.16 -3.53 4.58
C GLN A 81 0.00 -4.00 5.44
N LEU A 82 -1.00 -3.15 5.62
CA LEU A 82 -2.24 -3.49 6.29
C LEU A 82 -3.46 -3.02 5.48
N LEU A 83 -4.27 -3.95 5.00
CA LEU A 83 -5.51 -3.65 4.27
C LEU A 83 -6.70 -3.84 5.20
N VAL A 84 -7.47 -2.77 5.38
CA VAL A 84 -8.65 -2.74 6.25
C VAL A 84 -9.80 -2.05 5.54
N THR A 85 -11.02 -2.47 5.89
CA THR A 85 -12.27 -1.92 5.39
C THR A 85 -13.14 -1.42 6.54
N ASP A 86 -14.14 -0.59 6.25
CA ASP A 86 -15.06 -0.10 7.29
C ASP A 86 -15.78 -1.23 8.06
N ARG A 87 -16.01 -2.37 7.40
CA ARG A 87 -16.64 -3.55 8.01
C ARG A 87 -15.75 -4.16 9.08
N ASP A 88 -14.45 -4.11 8.87
CA ASP A 88 -13.45 -4.63 9.81
C ASP A 88 -13.44 -3.81 11.10
N PHE A 89 -13.64 -2.48 10.99
CA PHE A 89 -13.76 -1.61 12.15
C PHE A 89 -15.10 -1.74 12.89
N ALA A 90 -16.15 -2.22 12.22
CA ALA A 90 -17.45 -2.45 12.87
C ALA A 90 -17.40 -3.62 13.88
N ASN A 91 -16.51 -4.60 13.68
CA ASN A 91 -16.34 -5.71 14.60
C ASN A 91 -15.38 -5.34 15.76
N PRO A 92 -15.83 -5.31 17.03
CA PRO A 92 -14.96 -5.03 18.17
C PRO A 92 -13.81 -6.04 18.34
N GLU A 93 -14.03 -7.32 18.04
CA GLU A 93 -12.98 -8.34 18.13
C GLU A 93 -11.90 -8.11 17.08
N PHE A 94 -12.30 -7.79 15.84
CA PHE A 94 -11.36 -7.49 14.78
C PHE A 94 -10.55 -6.22 15.09
N ARG A 95 -11.16 -5.20 15.71
CA ARG A 95 -10.40 -4.01 16.15
C ARG A 95 -9.33 -4.35 17.17
N GLU A 96 -9.62 -5.25 18.12
CA GLU A 96 -8.61 -5.71 19.07
C GLU A 96 -7.51 -6.54 18.39
N GLN A 97 -7.88 -7.39 17.43
CA GLN A 97 -6.90 -8.11 16.60
C GLN A 97 -6.02 -7.15 15.80
N LEU A 98 -6.61 -6.11 15.18
CA LEU A 98 -5.88 -5.13 14.39
C LEU A 98 -4.90 -4.33 15.25
N LYS A 99 -5.33 -3.88 16.44
CA LYS A 99 -4.46 -3.23 17.41
C LYS A 99 -3.32 -4.16 17.82
N ALA A 100 -3.62 -5.42 18.11
CA ALA A 100 -2.61 -6.41 18.46
C ALA A 100 -1.62 -6.64 17.32
N THR A 101 -2.08 -6.76 16.06
CA THR A 101 -1.22 -6.89 14.88
C THR A 101 -0.31 -5.68 14.72
N VAL A 102 -0.86 -4.46 14.78
CA VAL A 102 -0.06 -3.24 14.69
C VAL A 102 0.97 -3.21 15.83
N SER A 103 0.57 -3.42 17.09
CA SER A 103 1.51 -3.44 18.21
C SER A 103 2.57 -4.54 18.07
N LEU A 104 2.21 -5.75 17.65
CA LEU A 104 3.15 -6.85 17.44
C LEU A 104 4.14 -6.56 16.33
N THR A 105 3.68 -6.05 15.18
CA THR A 105 4.55 -5.65 14.08
C THR A 105 5.52 -4.57 14.52
N PHE A 106 5.04 -3.56 15.27
CA PHE A 106 5.91 -2.51 15.80
C PHE A 106 6.95 -3.07 16.78
N VAL A 107 6.55 -3.91 17.73
CA VAL A 107 7.46 -4.55 18.70
C VAL A 107 8.47 -5.46 18.01
N PHE A 108 8.04 -6.24 17.01
CA PHE A 108 8.91 -7.13 16.25
C PHE A 108 9.99 -6.37 15.49
N LEU A 109 9.61 -5.27 14.83
CA LEU A 109 10.54 -4.41 14.11
C LEU A 109 11.51 -3.71 15.07
N LEU A 110 11.03 -3.16 16.19
CA LEU A 110 11.87 -2.53 17.20
C LEU A 110 12.88 -3.51 17.84
N SER A 111 12.48 -4.78 18.03
CA SER A 111 13.34 -5.82 18.61
C SER A 111 14.52 -6.22 17.71
N HIS A 112 14.43 -5.91 16.41
CA HIS A 112 15.51 -6.13 15.43
C HIS A 112 16.21 -4.81 15.04
N SER A 113 16.09 -3.76 15.87
CA SER A 113 16.65 -2.42 15.64
C SER A 113 16.11 -1.70 14.40
N PHE A 114 14.94 -2.09 13.91
CA PHE A 114 14.30 -1.46 12.78
C PHE A 114 13.28 -0.39 13.19
N SER A 115 13.19 0.68 12.39
CA SER A 115 12.15 1.70 12.57
C SER A 115 10.83 1.20 12.00
N PRO A 116 9.75 1.12 12.80
CA PRO A 116 8.49 0.51 12.35
C PRO A 116 7.68 1.45 11.46
N CYS A 117 7.42 1.02 10.22
CA CYS A 117 6.60 1.69 9.22
C CYS A 117 5.40 0.79 8.83
N GLY A 118 4.18 1.29 9.03
CA GLY A 118 2.96 0.64 8.53
C GLY A 118 2.37 1.40 7.35
N ILE A 119 1.97 0.72 6.28
CA ILE A 119 1.31 1.30 5.11
C ILE A 119 -0.11 0.76 5.04
N PHE A 120 -1.08 1.66 5.14
CA PHE A 120 -2.51 1.43 5.00
C PHE A 120 -2.99 1.87 3.63
#